data_AF-A0A3D2IJK3-F1
#
_entry.id   AF-A0A3D2IJK3-F1
#
_cell.length_a   1.000
_cell.length_b   1.000
_cell.length_c   1.000
_cell.angle_alpha   90.00
_cell.angle_beta   90.00
_cell.angle_gamma   90.00
#
_symmetry.space_group_name_H-M   'P 1'
#
loop_
_entity.id
_entity.type
_entity.pdbx_description
1 polymer ?
#
loop_
_entity_poly.entity_id
_entity_poly.type
_entity_poly.pdbx_seq_one_letter_code
_entity_poly.pdbx_strand_id
1 'polypeptide(L)'
;MSNQELTHSEQEEIRRDKLTELNKLGVNPYPYSFDVTHSSKQILADESLIRDEESNPESEIVSVAGRVMTRRIMGKAAFFNLQDSEGTIQIYIRRDDVGVENYNTVFK
;
A
#
# COMPACT_ATOMS: atom_id res chain seq x y z
N MET A 1 15.63 35.71 -17.29
CA MET A 1 14.45 35.12 -16.63
C MET A 1 14.92 34.60 -15.29
N SER A 2 14.45 35.18 -14.20
CA SER A 2 14.87 34.84 -12.84
C SER A 2 14.53 33.38 -12.57
N ASN A 3 15.56 32.55 -12.37
CA ASN A 3 15.41 31.23 -11.80
C ASN A 3 15.09 31.47 -10.32
N GLN A 4 13.81 31.62 -9.98
CA GLN A 4 13.39 31.50 -8.60
C GLN A 4 13.70 30.06 -8.19
N GLU A 5 14.68 29.88 -7.30
CA GLU A 5 14.81 28.63 -6.56
C GLU A 5 13.47 28.39 -5.86
N LEU A 6 12.69 27.46 -6.41
CA LEU A 6 11.47 26.99 -5.78
C LEU A 6 11.93 26.32 -4.49
N THR A 7 11.80 27.03 -3.37
CA THR A 7 12.08 26.47 -2.06
C THR A 7 10.99 25.43 -1.80
N HIS A 8 11.34 24.16 -1.98
CA HIS A 8 10.43 23.05 -1.75
C HIS A 8 10.11 22.95 -0.27
N SER A 9 8.89 22.52 0.05
CA SER A 9 8.60 22.15 1.44
C SER A 9 9.42 20.90 1.81
N GLU A 10 9.80 20.75 3.07
CA GLU A 10 10.49 19.54 3.57
C GLU A 10 9.76 18.25 3.14
N GLN A 11 8.42 18.28 3.13
CA GLN A 11 7.59 17.16 2.71
C GLN A 11 7.69 16.84 1.21
N GLU A 12 7.96 17.83 0.37
CA GLU A 12 8.18 17.62 -1.06
C GLU A 12 9.57 17.05 -1.31
N GLU A 13 10.60 17.57 -0.65
CA GLU A 13 11.98 17.05 -0.72
C GLU A 13 12.02 15.56 -0.34
N ILE A 14 11.44 15.21 0.82
CA ILE A 14 11.36 13.81 1.27
C ILE A 14 10.66 12.90 0.23
N ARG A 15 9.60 13.39 -0.45
CA ARG A 15 8.91 12.61 -1.48
C ARG A 15 9.74 12.42 -2.74
N ARG A 16 10.53 13.44 -3.13
CA ARG A 16 11.45 13.37 -4.27
C ARG A 16 12.64 12.44 -4.00
N ASP A 17 13.14 12.44 -2.78
CA ASP A 17 14.20 11.52 -2.36
C ASP A 17 13.73 10.07 -2.43
N LYS A 18 12.53 9.78 -1.89
CA LYS A 18 11.91 8.45 -2.01
C LYS A 18 11.70 8.02 -3.46
N LEU A 19 11.27 8.93 -4.33
CA LEU A 19 11.16 8.66 -5.77
C LEU A 19 12.52 8.28 -6.36
N THR A 20 13.59 8.97 -5.97
CA THR A 20 14.96 8.68 -6.42
C THR A 20 15.45 7.33 -5.92
N GLU A 21 15.16 6.98 -4.66
CA GLU A 21 15.48 5.66 -4.09
C GLU A 21 14.76 4.53 -4.83
N LEU A 22 13.47 4.67 -5.13
CA LEU A 22 12.71 3.69 -5.91
C LEU A 22 13.35 3.45 -7.29
N ASN A 23 13.75 4.53 -7.97
CA ASN A 23 14.46 4.41 -9.26
C ASN A 23 15.80 3.69 -9.12
N LYS A 24 16.57 3.94 -8.06
CA LYS A 24 17.85 3.24 -7.80
C LYS A 24 17.66 1.74 -7.54
N LEU A 25 16.53 1.37 -6.95
CA LEU A 25 16.14 -0.02 -6.72
C LEU A 25 15.60 -0.70 -7.99
N GLY A 26 15.49 0.02 -9.11
CA GLY A 26 14.92 -0.50 -10.36
C GLY A 26 13.39 -0.68 -10.32
N VAL A 27 12.72 -0.12 -9.32
CA VAL A 27 11.26 -0.20 -9.16
C VAL A 27 10.62 0.96 -9.92
N ASN A 28 9.72 0.66 -10.87
CA ASN A 28 8.95 1.70 -11.55
C ASN A 28 7.93 2.32 -10.59
N PRO A 29 8.06 3.62 -10.21
CA PRO A 29 7.12 4.27 -9.30
C PRO A 29 5.73 4.53 -9.92
N TYR A 30 5.64 4.49 -11.26
CA TYR A 30 4.40 4.74 -12.02
C TYR A 30 4.15 3.59 -13.00
N PRO A 31 3.79 2.39 -12.51
CA PRO A 31 3.41 1.27 -13.38
C PRO A 31 2.12 1.59 -14.16
N TYR A 32 2.03 1.08 -15.39
CA TYR A 32 0.89 1.37 -16.28
C TYR A 32 -0.41 0.70 -15.84
N SER A 33 -0.32 -0.47 -15.22
CA SER A 33 -1.47 -1.25 -14.78
C SER A 33 -1.14 -2.06 -13.53
N PHE A 34 -2.19 -2.35 -12.78
CA PHE A 34 -2.20 -3.30 -11.68
C PHE A 34 -3.53 -4.05 -11.77
N ASP A 35 -3.49 -5.38 -11.74
CA ASP A 35 -4.68 -6.19 -11.86
C ASP A 35 -5.43 -6.18 -10.53
N VAL A 36 -6.59 -5.52 -10.51
CA VAL A 36 -7.49 -5.43 -9.35
C VAL A 36 -8.63 -6.40 -9.53
N THR A 37 -8.82 -7.31 -8.58
CA THR A 37 -9.93 -8.27 -8.61
C THR A 37 -11.20 -7.73 -7.97
N HIS A 38 -11.08 -6.92 -6.92
CA HIS A 38 -12.20 -6.55 -6.07
C HIS A 38 -12.11 -5.09 -5.60
N SER A 39 -13.27 -4.46 -5.40
CA SER A 39 -13.40 -3.21 -4.66
C SER A 39 -13.55 -3.47 -3.15
N SER A 40 -13.26 -2.44 -2.35
CA SER A 40 -13.46 -2.43 -0.91
C SER A 40 -14.89 -2.80 -0.53
N LYS A 41 -15.87 -2.30 -1.28
CA LYS A 41 -17.29 -2.58 -1.04
C LYS A 41 -17.66 -4.03 -1.38
N GLN A 42 -17.11 -4.58 -2.47
CA GLN A 42 -17.33 -5.98 -2.83
C GLN A 42 -16.79 -6.92 -1.75
N ILE A 43 -15.56 -6.66 -1.27
CA ILE A 43 -14.94 -7.47 -0.20
C ILE A 43 -15.76 -7.43 1.09
N LEU A 44 -16.26 -6.25 1.47
CA LEU A 44 -17.05 -6.08 2.69
C LEU A 44 -18.46 -6.68 2.58
N ALA A 45 -18.98 -6.87 1.37
CA ALA A 45 -20.31 -7.42 1.14
C ALA A 45 -20.30 -8.95 1.00
N ASP A 46 -19.15 -9.55 0.70
CA ASP A 46 -19.01 -10.99 0.50
C ASP A 46 -18.46 -11.68 1.75
N GLU A 47 -19.35 -12.26 2.54
CA GLU A 47 -18.98 -13.01 3.75
C GLU A 47 -18.09 -14.23 3.47
N SER A 48 -18.10 -14.77 2.24
CA SER A 48 -17.26 -15.92 1.88
C SER A 48 -15.78 -15.57 1.79
N LEU A 49 -15.46 -14.30 1.54
CA LEU A 49 -14.09 -13.78 1.52
C LEU A 49 -13.54 -13.51 2.93
N ILE A 50 -14.42 -13.48 3.94
CA ILE A 50 -14.01 -13.31 5.33
C ILE A 50 -13.50 -14.66 5.83
N ARG A 51 -12.19 -14.72 6.07
CA ARG A 51 -11.57 -15.91 6.66
C ARG A 51 -12.11 -16.13 8.07
N ASP A 52 -12.64 -17.31 8.31
CA ASP A 52 -12.94 -17.85 9.63
C ASP A 52 -12.01 -19.05 9.85
N GLU A 53 -11.13 -18.97 10.85
CA GLU A 53 -10.14 -20.01 11.12
C GLU A 53 -10.78 -21.37 11.49
N GLU A 54 -12.04 -21.39 11.95
CA GLU A 54 -12.75 -22.62 12.29
C GLU A 54 -13.55 -23.20 11.13
N SER A 55 -14.16 -22.35 10.27
CA SER A 55 -15.09 -22.79 9.23
C SER A 55 -14.58 -22.66 7.79
N ASN A 56 -13.65 -21.74 7.53
CA ASN A 56 -13.09 -21.50 6.20
C ASN A 56 -11.57 -21.21 6.24
N PRO A 57 -10.73 -22.25 6.29
CA PRO A 57 -9.28 -22.08 6.41
C PRO A 57 -8.62 -21.49 5.16
N GLU A 58 -9.26 -21.57 3.99
CA GLU A 58 -8.79 -21.02 2.72
C GLU A 58 -9.69 -19.86 2.27
N SER A 59 -9.27 -18.63 2.57
CA SER A 59 -9.87 -17.43 1.98
C SER A 59 -9.31 -17.20 0.58
N GLU A 60 -10.17 -16.81 -0.37
CA GLU A 60 -9.76 -16.43 -1.71
C GLU A 60 -8.72 -15.31 -1.69
N ILE A 61 -7.74 -15.38 -2.60
CA ILE A 61 -6.73 -14.34 -2.76
C ILE A 61 -7.34 -13.20 -3.56
N VAL A 62 -7.39 -12.01 -2.94
CA VAL A 62 -7.88 -10.79 -3.59
C VAL A 62 -6.75 -9.78 -3.79
N SER A 63 -6.90 -8.96 -4.82
CA SER A 63 -6.07 -7.78 -5.12
C SER A 63 -6.94 -6.52 -5.12
N VAL A 64 -6.41 -5.47 -4.51
CA VAL A 64 -7.06 -4.16 -4.33
C VAL A 64 -6.07 -3.04 -4.64
N ALA A 65 -6.58 -1.90 -5.10
CA ALA A 65 -5.78 -0.69 -5.32
C ALA A 65 -6.55 0.55 -4.89
N GLY A 66 -5.83 1.58 -4.43
CA GLY A 66 -6.42 2.83 -3.97
C GLY A 66 -5.40 3.78 -3.38
N ARG A 67 -5.87 4.87 -2.80
CA ARG A 67 -5.05 5.87 -2.14
C ARG A 67 -4.78 5.51 -0.68
N VAL A 68 -3.52 5.51 -0.28
CA VAL A 68 -3.15 5.36 1.14
C VAL A 68 -3.56 6.62 1.90
N MET A 69 -4.54 6.49 2.78
CA MET A 69 -5.06 7.58 3.60
C MET A 69 -4.36 7.67 4.94
N THR A 70 -4.13 6.51 5.58
CA THR A 70 -3.35 6.44 6.82
C THR A 70 -2.43 5.24 6.79
N ARG A 71 -1.29 5.36 7.49
CA ARG A 71 -0.28 4.33 7.66
C ARG A 71 0.16 4.30 9.11
N ARG A 72 0.10 3.14 9.76
CA ARG A 72 0.53 2.92 11.15
C ARG A 72 1.48 1.74 11.19
N ILE A 73 2.71 1.98 11.63
CA ILE A 73 3.77 0.97 11.67
C ILE A 73 4.02 0.60 13.12
N MET A 74 3.93 -0.69 13.43
CA MET A 74 4.08 -1.27 14.76
C MET A 74 5.12 -2.39 14.74
N GLY A 75 6.40 -2.01 14.68
CA GLY A 75 7.51 -2.96 14.66
C GLY A 75 7.46 -3.89 13.43
N LYS A 76 7.03 -5.14 13.63
CA LYS A 76 6.93 -6.18 12.59
C LYS A 76 5.60 -6.20 11.83
N ALA A 77 4.65 -5.35 12.20
CA ALA A 77 3.35 -5.25 11.56
C ALA A 77 3.05 -3.82 11.12
N ALA A 78 2.30 -3.66 10.04
CA ALA A 78 1.82 -2.39 9.57
C ALA A 78 0.34 -2.46 9.17
N PHE A 79 -0.37 -1.37 9.45
CA PHE A 79 -1.76 -1.18 9.09
C PHE A 79 -1.87 0.02 8.15
N PHE A 80 -2.57 -0.17 7.03
CA PHE A 80 -2.85 0.88 6.06
C PHE A 80 -4.35 0.98 5.87
N ASN A 81 -4.88 2.20 5.80
CA ASN A 81 -6.23 2.40 5.30
C ASN A 81 -6.13 2.86 3.84
N LEU A 82 -6.67 2.05 2.93
CA LEU A 82 -6.68 2.26 1.51
C LEU A 82 -8.08 2.73 1.09
N GLN A 83 -8.17 3.88 0.43
CA GLN A 83 -9.41 4.40 -0.13
C GLN A 83 -9.45 4.16 -1.63
N ASP A 84 -10.43 3.40 -2.11
CA ASP A 84 -10.68 3.21 -3.54
C ASP A 84 -11.87 4.05 -4.01
N SER A 85 -12.42 3.75 -5.19
CA SER A 85 -13.57 4.48 -5.74
C SER A 85 -14.90 4.21 -5.03
N GLU A 86 -15.01 3.13 -4.26
CA GLU A 86 -16.27 2.67 -3.67
C GLU A 86 -16.29 2.75 -2.14
N GLY A 87 -15.13 2.90 -1.50
CA GLY A 87 -15.04 2.91 -0.05
C GLY A 87 -13.61 2.94 0.48
N THR A 88 -13.45 2.37 1.68
CA THR A 88 -12.17 2.28 2.37
C THR A 88 -12.03 0.91 2.99
N ILE A 89 -10.86 0.31 2.84
CA ILE A 89 -10.51 -0.99 3.39
C ILE A 89 -9.19 -0.90 4.16
N GLN A 90 -9.07 -1.67 5.24
CA GLN A 90 -7.84 -1.76 5.99
C GLN A 90 -6.99 -2.93 5.48
N ILE A 91 -5.71 -2.66 5.26
CA ILE A 91 -4.71 -3.66 4.87
C ILE A 91 -3.82 -3.93 6.07
N TYR A 92 -3.69 -5.20 6.42
CA TYR A 92 -2.78 -5.70 7.45
C TYR A 92 -1.58 -6.38 6.79
N ILE A 93 -0.38 -5.94 7.15
CA ILE A 93 0.87 -6.48 6.59
C ILE A 93 1.76 -6.94 7.74
N ARG A 94 2.12 -8.22 7.75
CA ARG A 94 3.17 -8.75 8.62
C ARG A 94 4.47 -8.90 7.84
N ARG A 95 5.56 -8.45 8.44
CA ARG A 95 6.91 -8.59 7.89
C ARG A 95 7.26 -10.05 7.57
N ASP A 96 6.80 -10.98 8.41
CA ASP A 96 7.14 -12.39 8.27
C ASP A 96 6.39 -13.03 7.08
N ASP A 97 5.29 -12.44 6.60
CA ASP A 97 4.56 -12.89 5.40
C ASP A 97 5.15 -12.31 4.09
N VAL A 98 5.59 -11.04 4.11
CA VAL A 98 6.09 -10.34 2.91
C VAL A 98 7.62 -10.36 2.74
N GLY A 99 8.32 -10.89 3.73
CA GLY A 99 9.79 -10.89 3.81
C GLY A 99 10.37 -9.62 4.43
N VAL A 100 11.49 -9.78 5.15
CA VAL A 100 12.13 -8.69 5.91
C VAL A 100 12.65 -7.56 5.02
N GLU A 101 13.22 -7.92 3.88
CA GLU A 101 13.79 -6.96 2.93
C GLU A 101 12.71 -6.08 2.31
N ASN A 102 11.67 -6.68 1.73
CA ASN A 102 10.53 -5.96 1.15
C ASN A 102 9.83 -5.08 2.19
N TYR A 103 9.62 -5.60 3.41
CA TYR A 103 8.98 -4.85 4.48
C TYR A 103 9.72 -3.56 4.83
N ASN A 104 11.04 -3.66 5.02
CA ASN A 104 11.86 -2.52 5.44
C ASN A 104 12.11 -1.53 4.31
N THR A 105 12.11 -1.97 3.05
CA THR A 105 12.40 -1.11 1.90
C THR A 105 11.15 -0.36 1.42
N VAL A 106 9.98 -1.02 1.43
CA VAL A 106 8.75 -0.47 0.82
C VAL A 106 7.79 0.10 1.86
N PHE A 107 7.67 -0.55 3.02
CA PHE A 107 6.59 -0.24 3.97
C PHE A 107 7.05 0.58 5.19
N LYS A 108 8.31 0.42 5.60
CA LYS A 108 8.92 1.19 6.69
C LYS A 108 9.43 2.54 6.19
#